data_AF-F4RDB4-F1
#
_entry.id   AF-F4RDB4-F1
#
_cell.length_a   1.000
_cell.length_b   1.000
_cell.length_c   1.000
_cell.angle_alpha   90.00
_cell.angle_beta   90.00
_cell.angle_gamma   90.00
#
_symmetry.space_group_name_H-M   'P 1'
#
loop_
_entity.id
_entity.type
_entity.pdbx_description
1 polymer ?
#
loop_
_entity_poly.entity_id
_entity_poly.type
_entity_poly.pdbx_seq_one_letter_code
_entity_poly.pdbx_strand_id
1 'polypeptide(L)'
;MVGSKAILDRPMYFEEGGGVRSLKAQNRELALWLPQRNSGSYQAITDYMKFMLGKFGTRAVYPTSPEPSEIHLLPDLDSGTIPADSSVFGLHLEPPSPSHQTINLLPRQDASWITYRRIFLQDLTRFGIPRATLAWESPVTFPWNKMMLAFLVKHWRWAMSQGAFSRYSVDSTYSTDAICQAAMERWFRGRVSKEGKYRSRKMKNQRRATIFCYRQDALEEFCELEDRDLLSTALSFLPSASCCSDTEDDGPGKPRAVGMVWRSQEYSELLHLLDSLSFNQQKALHGARWGPRRLDMRRGSPIKTSSRGKVPRNLPSNCYCPVWKEAFGESHKQLLTQKAASPALPLLISKIRSIV
;
A
#
# COMPACT_ATOMS: atom_id res chain seq x y z
N MET A 1 -31.27 22.07 -29.49
CA MET A 1 -31.25 20.90 -28.62
C MET A 1 -29.88 20.83 -27.98
N VAL A 2 -29.80 21.13 -26.68
CA VAL A 2 -28.55 21.27 -25.91
C VAL A 2 -28.25 19.92 -25.27
N GLY A 3 -27.24 19.22 -25.77
CA GLY A 3 -26.70 18.00 -25.15
C GLY A 3 -25.70 18.37 -24.07
N SER A 4 -26.12 18.25 -22.81
CA SER A 4 -25.42 18.74 -21.63
C SER A 4 -24.05 18.10 -21.38
N LYS A 5 -23.03 18.97 -21.22
CA LYS A 5 -21.81 18.69 -20.43
C LYS A 5 -22.18 18.07 -19.07
N ALA A 6 -21.30 17.19 -18.57
CA ALA A 6 -21.28 16.58 -17.22
C ALA A 6 -21.78 15.12 -17.04
N ILE A 7 -21.48 14.21 -17.97
CA ILE A 7 -21.57 12.76 -17.70
C ILE A 7 -20.30 12.21 -17.02
N LEU A 8 -19.14 12.86 -17.20
CA LEU A 8 -17.84 12.34 -16.73
C LEU A 8 -17.49 12.65 -15.26
N ASP A 9 -18.24 13.52 -14.58
CA ASP A 9 -18.00 13.89 -13.17
C ASP A 9 -19.01 13.28 -12.18
N ARG A 10 -19.92 12.40 -12.64
CA ARG A 10 -20.80 11.66 -11.73
C ARG A 10 -20.08 10.42 -11.16
N PRO A 11 -20.23 10.10 -9.86
CA PRO A 11 -19.84 8.78 -9.38
C PRO A 11 -20.62 7.73 -10.19
N MET A 12 -19.93 6.78 -10.81
CA MET A 12 -20.58 5.67 -11.54
C MET A 12 -21.59 5.00 -10.60
N TYR A 13 -22.88 5.10 -10.94
CA TYR A 13 -23.96 4.38 -10.28
C TYR A 13 -24.14 3.04 -10.99
N PHE A 14 -24.02 1.94 -10.26
CA PHE A 14 -24.29 0.58 -10.75
C PHE A 14 -25.65 0.09 -10.18
N GLU A 15 -26.17 -1.04 -10.67
CA GLU A 15 -27.57 -1.54 -10.49
C GLU A 15 -28.19 -1.41 -9.10
N GLU A 16 -27.40 -1.35 -8.02
CA GLU A 16 -27.88 -1.16 -6.65
C GLU A 16 -27.91 0.32 -6.16
N GLY A 17 -27.75 1.30 -7.05
CA GLY A 17 -27.84 2.74 -6.74
C GLY A 17 -26.70 3.31 -5.88
N GLY A 18 -25.77 2.47 -5.42
CA GLY A 18 -24.59 2.88 -4.65
C GLY A 18 -23.37 3.12 -5.54
N GLY A 19 -22.84 4.34 -5.57
CA GLY A 19 -21.57 4.62 -6.24
C GLY A 19 -20.37 3.92 -5.58
N VAL A 20 -19.35 3.57 -6.37
CA VAL A 20 -18.16 2.86 -5.86
C VAL A 20 -17.28 3.78 -5.01
N ARG A 21 -17.43 3.70 -3.69
CA ARG A 21 -16.78 4.63 -2.73
C ARG A 21 -15.30 4.36 -2.46
N SER A 22 -14.82 3.13 -2.65
CA SER A 22 -13.43 2.78 -2.33
C SER A 22 -12.55 2.68 -3.59
N LEU A 23 -11.30 3.17 -3.49
CA LEU A 23 -10.31 2.99 -4.57
C LEU A 23 -10.09 1.51 -4.92
N LYS A 24 -10.21 0.60 -3.94
CA LYS A 24 -10.11 -0.85 -4.17
C LYS A 24 -11.23 -1.36 -5.08
N ALA A 25 -12.46 -0.90 -4.85
CA ALA A 25 -13.60 -1.30 -5.66
C ALA A 25 -13.56 -0.62 -7.04
N GLN A 26 -13.17 0.68 -7.13
CA GLN A 26 -12.98 1.34 -8.43
C GLN A 26 -11.92 0.61 -9.27
N ASN A 27 -10.82 0.19 -8.65
CA ASN A 27 -9.78 -0.60 -9.30
C ASN A 27 -10.22 -2.01 -9.69
N ARG A 28 -11.26 -2.57 -9.07
CA ARG A 28 -11.84 -3.87 -9.44
C ARG A 28 -12.65 -3.72 -10.72
N GLU A 29 -13.50 -2.70 -10.80
CA GLU A 29 -14.29 -2.41 -12.02
C GLU A 29 -13.38 -2.11 -13.21
N LEU A 30 -12.38 -1.25 -13.03
CA LEU A 30 -11.40 -0.97 -14.09
C LEU A 30 -10.60 -2.21 -14.51
N ALA A 31 -10.41 -3.18 -13.62
CA ALA A 31 -9.65 -4.38 -13.95
C ALA A 31 -10.40 -5.34 -14.90
N LEU A 32 -11.71 -5.18 -15.08
CA LEU A 32 -12.50 -6.03 -15.98
C LEU A 32 -12.17 -5.80 -17.46
N TRP A 33 -11.76 -4.57 -17.81
CA TRP A 33 -11.57 -4.17 -19.21
C TRP A 33 -10.19 -3.54 -19.49
N LEU A 34 -9.38 -3.28 -18.46
CA LEU A 34 -7.98 -2.90 -18.63
C LEU A 34 -7.06 -4.12 -18.78
N PRO A 35 -5.91 -3.97 -19.45
CA PRO A 35 -4.92 -5.03 -19.52
C PRO A 35 -4.44 -5.44 -18.11
N GLN A 36 -4.12 -6.72 -17.94
CA GLN A 36 -3.60 -7.22 -16.66
C GLN A 36 -2.35 -6.43 -16.25
N ARG A 37 -2.17 -6.19 -14.94
CA ARG A 37 -1.11 -5.31 -14.43
C ARG A 37 0.31 -5.78 -14.78
N ASN A 38 0.51 -7.07 -14.92
CA ASN A 38 1.75 -7.73 -15.31
C ASN A 38 1.88 -7.98 -16.82
N SER A 39 0.85 -7.62 -17.61
CA SER A 39 0.90 -7.75 -19.06
C SER A 39 1.84 -6.73 -19.70
N GLY A 40 2.26 -7.07 -20.91
CA GLY A 40 3.01 -6.21 -21.80
C GLY A 40 2.39 -4.83 -22.02
N SER A 41 1.12 -4.78 -22.40
CA SER A 41 0.38 -3.53 -22.68
C SER A 41 0.34 -2.59 -21.48
N TYR A 42 0.01 -3.09 -20.27
CA TYR A 42 -0.03 -2.25 -19.06
C TYR A 42 1.35 -1.73 -18.67
N GLN A 43 2.39 -2.57 -18.82
CA GLN A 43 3.77 -2.18 -18.54
C GLN A 43 4.26 -1.13 -19.53
N ALA A 44 3.99 -1.29 -20.83
CA ALA A 44 4.33 -0.30 -21.86
C ALA A 44 3.73 1.08 -21.56
N ILE A 45 2.42 1.13 -21.29
CA ILE A 45 1.72 2.39 -20.94
C ILE A 45 2.33 3.04 -19.71
N THR A 46 2.48 2.27 -18.62
CA THR A 46 2.94 2.86 -17.35
C THR A 46 4.42 3.20 -17.36
N ASP A 47 5.28 2.45 -18.03
CA ASP A 47 6.70 2.75 -18.11
C ASP A 47 6.96 3.94 -19.04
N TYR A 48 6.23 4.05 -20.15
CA TYR A 48 6.28 5.22 -21.02
C TYR A 48 5.86 6.50 -20.29
N MET A 49 4.71 6.47 -19.59
CA MET A 49 4.28 7.60 -18.77
C MET A 49 5.33 7.99 -17.73
N LYS A 50 5.92 7.03 -17.01
CA LYS A 50 6.97 7.31 -16.02
C LYS A 50 8.19 7.99 -16.66
N PHE A 51 8.59 7.51 -17.83
CA PHE A 51 9.70 8.08 -18.58
C PHE A 51 9.39 9.51 -19.04
N MET A 52 8.18 9.76 -19.54
CA MET A 52 7.68 11.09 -19.91
C MET A 52 7.52 12.03 -18.71
N LEU A 53 7.41 11.52 -17.49
CA LEU A 53 7.43 12.31 -16.26
C LEU A 53 8.81 12.40 -15.62
N GLY A 54 9.89 12.04 -16.35
CA GLY A 54 11.27 12.22 -15.89
C GLY A 54 11.80 11.16 -14.92
N LYS A 55 11.10 10.03 -14.77
CA LYS A 55 11.59 8.92 -13.93
C LYS A 55 12.48 7.96 -14.74
N PHE A 56 13.77 8.24 -14.75
CA PHE A 56 14.80 7.45 -15.44
C PHE A 56 15.38 6.36 -14.54
N GLY A 57 14.59 5.31 -14.32
CA GLY A 57 14.99 4.13 -13.55
C GLY A 57 14.32 4.00 -12.19
N THR A 58 14.72 2.99 -11.43
CA THR A 58 14.03 2.58 -10.20
C THR A 58 14.28 3.50 -9.02
N ARG A 59 15.46 4.14 -8.96
CA ARG A 59 15.89 5.05 -7.88
C ARG A 59 15.62 6.53 -8.17
N ALA A 60 15.26 6.87 -9.40
CA ALA A 60 14.95 8.25 -9.77
C ALA A 60 13.71 8.76 -9.04
N VAL A 61 13.82 9.96 -8.47
CA VAL A 61 12.72 10.68 -7.83
C VAL A 61 11.91 11.39 -8.92
N TYR A 62 10.60 11.47 -8.74
CA TYR A 62 9.77 12.27 -9.65
C TYR A 62 10.04 13.77 -9.45
N PRO A 63 9.86 14.59 -10.50
CA PRO A 63 9.82 16.04 -10.36
C PRO A 63 8.80 16.47 -9.29
N THR A 64 9.00 17.63 -8.67
CA THR A 64 8.04 18.19 -7.70
C THR A 64 6.70 18.52 -8.37
N SER A 65 5.64 18.66 -7.56
CA SER A 65 4.35 19.19 -8.02
C SER A 65 4.54 20.57 -8.67
N PRO A 66 3.64 20.98 -9.60
CA PRO A 66 3.70 22.31 -10.16
C PRO A 66 3.49 23.36 -9.07
N GLU A 67 4.21 24.46 -9.18
CA GLU A 67 4.07 25.63 -8.32
C GLU A 67 2.74 26.34 -8.60
N PRO A 68 2.17 27.08 -7.63
CA PRO A 68 0.94 27.82 -7.84
C PRO A 68 0.99 28.76 -9.06
N SER A 69 2.13 29.40 -9.31
CA SER A 69 2.33 30.26 -10.49
C SER A 69 2.23 29.49 -11.81
N GLU A 70 2.74 28.26 -11.87
CA GLU A 70 2.63 27.40 -13.06
C GLU A 70 1.17 26.99 -13.30
N ILE A 71 0.42 26.73 -12.23
CA ILE A 71 -1.00 26.37 -12.30
C ILE A 71 -1.84 27.53 -12.83
N HIS A 72 -1.54 28.77 -12.42
CA HIS A 72 -2.24 29.96 -12.89
C HIS A 72 -1.99 30.29 -14.36
N LEU A 73 -0.88 29.82 -14.93
CA LEU A 73 -0.54 29.99 -16.34
C LEU A 73 -1.10 28.88 -17.24
N LEU A 74 -1.86 27.94 -16.68
CA LEU A 74 -2.41 26.83 -17.45
C LEU A 74 -3.38 27.37 -18.53
N PRO A 75 -3.19 27.03 -19.81
CA PRO A 75 -4.06 27.52 -20.87
C PRO A 75 -5.47 26.97 -20.70
N ASP A 76 -6.49 27.74 -21.12
CA ASP A 76 -7.84 27.21 -21.26
C ASP A 76 -7.95 26.49 -22.60
N LEU A 77 -7.98 25.16 -22.57
CA LEU A 77 -8.02 24.32 -23.76
C LEU A 77 -9.28 23.46 -23.76
N ASP A 78 -9.96 23.41 -24.92
CA ASP A 78 -11.03 22.47 -25.15
C ASP A 78 -10.51 21.02 -25.11
N SER A 79 -11.38 20.09 -24.70
CA SER A 79 -11.03 18.68 -24.48
C SER A 79 -10.50 17.95 -25.73
N GLY A 80 -10.73 18.50 -26.93
CA GLY A 80 -10.27 17.93 -28.21
C GLY A 80 -9.01 18.57 -28.77
N THR A 81 -8.55 19.72 -28.25
CA THR A 81 -7.48 20.51 -28.87
C THR A 81 -6.13 19.78 -28.82
N ILE A 82 -5.77 19.25 -27.65
CA ILE A 82 -4.51 18.53 -27.43
C ILE A 82 -4.40 17.28 -28.34
N PRO A 83 -5.37 16.34 -28.34
CA PRO A 83 -5.25 15.13 -29.15
C PRO A 83 -5.34 15.37 -30.67
N ALA A 84 -5.93 16.50 -31.10
CA ALA A 84 -6.05 16.87 -32.51
C ALA A 84 -4.78 17.52 -33.09
N ASP A 85 -4.00 18.23 -32.27
CA ASP A 85 -2.78 18.89 -32.75
C ASP A 85 -1.63 17.89 -32.96
N SER A 86 -1.33 17.53 -34.21
CA SER A 86 -0.19 16.67 -34.55
C SER A 86 1.08 17.45 -34.97
N SER A 87 1.06 18.79 -34.93
CA SER A 87 2.11 19.63 -35.51
C SER A 87 3.50 19.41 -34.90
N VAL A 88 3.56 18.95 -33.65
CA VAL A 88 4.84 18.70 -32.96
C VAL A 88 5.57 17.47 -33.49
N PHE A 89 4.84 16.51 -34.08
CA PHE A 89 5.42 15.24 -34.52
C PHE A 89 6.21 15.33 -35.83
N GLY A 90 6.05 16.44 -36.58
CA GLY A 90 6.86 16.74 -37.74
C GLY A 90 8.16 17.51 -37.44
N LEU A 91 8.45 17.79 -36.16
CA LEU A 91 9.65 18.54 -35.79
C LEU A 91 10.92 17.74 -36.02
N HIS A 92 11.84 18.30 -36.80
CA HIS A 92 13.21 17.83 -36.86
C HIS A 92 13.98 18.36 -35.65
N LEU A 93 14.24 17.50 -34.67
CA LEU A 93 15.09 17.83 -33.52
C LEU A 93 16.52 17.39 -33.80
N GLU A 94 17.48 18.29 -33.63
CA GLU A 94 18.90 17.94 -33.72
C GLU A 94 19.26 16.82 -32.74
N PRO A 95 20.22 15.94 -33.08
CA PRO A 95 20.70 14.90 -32.16
C PRO A 95 21.08 15.49 -30.80
N PRO A 96 20.80 14.81 -29.69
CA PRO A 96 21.18 15.31 -28.38
C PRO A 96 22.71 15.47 -28.30
N SER A 97 23.19 16.67 -27.97
CA SER A 97 24.60 16.87 -27.64
C SER A 97 25.00 15.94 -26.49
N PRO A 98 26.22 15.38 -26.47
CA PRO A 98 26.65 14.40 -25.47
C PRO A 98 26.79 14.96 -24.04
N SER A 99 26.43 16.21 -23.80
CA SER A 99 26.37 16.83 -22.48
C SER A 99 24.92 16.93 -22.00
N HIS A 100 24.74 16.69 -20.69
CA HIS A 100 23.53 16.80 -19.87
C HIS A 100 22.72 15.50 -19.66
N GLN A 101 23.03 14.84 -18.53
CA GLN A 101 22.37 13.69 -17.90
C GLN A 101 22.40 12.36 -18.69
N THR A 102 23.21 11.41 -18.19
CA THR A 102 23.17 10.01 -18.63
C THR A 102 21.82 9.41 -18.24
N ILE A 103 20.85 9.46 -19.16
CA ILE A 103 19.54 8.81 -18.98
C ILE A 103 19.78 7.30 -18.98
N ASN A 104 19.63 6.68 -17.80
CA ASN A 104 19.70 5.22 -17.68
C ASN A 104 18.39 4.59 -18.15
N LEU A 105 18.41 4.08 -19.37
CA LEU A 105 17.29 3.34 -19.95
C LEU A 105 17.12 1.98 -19.25
N LEU A 106 15.86 1.61 -18.99
CA LEU A 106 15.54 0.27 -18.53
C LEU A 106 15.68 -0.76 -19.68
N PRO A 107 15.85 -2.07 -19.40
CA PRO A 107 16.13 -3.08 -20.44
C PRO A 107 15.13 -3.13 -21.61
N ARG A 108 13.88 -2.71 -21.37
CA ARG A 108 12.81 -2.69 -22.38
C ARG A 108 12.62 -1.34 -23.06
N GLN A 109 13.40 -0.32 -22.70
CA GLN A 109 13.32 1.02 -23.27
C GLN A 109 14.38 1.18 -24.36
N ASP A 110 13.95 1.63 -25.54
CA ASP A 110 14.85 1.93 -26.65
C ASP A 110 15.37 3.37 -26.59
N ALA A 111 16.50 3.63 -27.26
CA ALA A 111 17.10 4.97 -27.32
C ALA A 111 16.15 6.02 -27.92
N SER A 112 15.22 5.61 -28.79
CA SER A 112 14.18 6.46 -29.38
C SER A 112 13.27 7.13 -28.34
N TRP A 113 13.15 6.56 -27.13
CA TRP A 113 12.38 7.15 -26.04
C TRP A 113 12.92 8.53 -25.64
N ILE A 114 14.22 8.75 -25.75
CA ILE A 114 14.85 10.06 -25.48
C ILE A 114 14.32 11.10 -26.48
N THR A 115 14.25 10.75 -27.76
CA THR A 115 13.67 11.61 -28.81
C THR A 115 12.19 11.88 -28.55
N TYR A 116 11.40 10.85 -28.23
CA TYR A 116 9.98 11.02 -27.91
C TYR A 116 9.75 11.95 -26.72
N ARG A 117 10.59 11.85 -25.69
CA ARG A 117 10.54 12.76 -24.55
C ARG A 117 10.85 14.20 -24.94
N ARG A 118 11.81 14.44 -25.83
CA ARG A 118 12.13 15.81 -26.27
C ARG A 118 10.97 16.42 -27.05
N ILE A 119 10.33 15.65 -27.94
CA ILE A 119 9.14 16.07 -28.67
C ILE A 119 8.00 16.35 -27.70
N PHE A 120 7.80 15.50 -26.69
CA PHE A 120 6.83 15.72 -25.61
C PHE A 120 7.06 17.01 -24.84
N LEU A 121 8.30 17.30 -24.42
CA LEU A 121 8.62 18.54 -23.72
C LEU A 121 8.41 19.77 -24.61
N GLN A 122 8.78 19.69 -25.89
CA GLN A 122 8.54 20.76 -26.85
C GLN A 122 7.05 21.03 -27.05
N ASP A 123 6.22 19.98 -27.07
CA ASP A 123 4.77 20.09 -27.15
C ASP A 123 4.21 20.83 -25.93
N LEU A 124 4.63 20.43 -24.72
CA LEU A 124 4.24 21.12 -23.49
C LEU A 124 4.60 22.61 -23.53
N THR A 125 5.82 22.95 -23.97
CA THR A 125 6.27 24.34 -24.08
C THR A 125 5.42 25.17 -25.04
N ARG A 126 4.96 24.60 -26.16
CA ARG A 126 4.07 25.29 -27.11
C ARG A 126 2.73 25.69 -26.49
N PHE A 127 2.25 24.91 -25.52
CA PHE A 127 1.04 25.20 -24.77
C PHE A 127 1.31 25.93 -23.45
N GLY A 128 2.50 26.51 -23.28
CA GLY A 128 2.85 27.28 -22.07
C GLY A 128 3.04 26.43 -20.81
N ILE A 129 3.19 25.11 -20.94
CA ILE A 129 3.44 24.21 -19.82
C ILE A 129 4.96 24.04 -19.65
N PRO A 130 5.55 24.59 -18.58
CA PRO A 130 7.01 24.73 -18.47
C PRO A 130 7.75 23.41 -18.24
N ARG A 131 7.09 22.42 -17.62
CA ARG A 131 7.72 21.13 -17.29
C ARG A 131 6.73 19.98 -17.18
N ALA A 132 7.25 18.79 -17.46
CA ALA A 132 6.53 17.53 -17.32
C ALA A 132 6.47 17.06 -15.86
N THR A 133 5.35 17.32 -15.19
CA THR A 133 5.07 16.82 -13.84
C THR A 133 3.57 16.64 -13.63
N LEU A 134 3.17 15.99 -12.53
CA LEU A 134 1.78 15.97 -12.08
C LEU A 134 1.66 16.75 -10.77
N ALA A 135 0.49 17.30 -10.52
CA ALA A 135 0.10 17.77 -9.21
C ALA A 135 -0.16 16.56 -8.31
N TRP A 136 0.90 16.05 -7.69
CA TRP A 136 0.94 14.75 -7.03
C TRP A 136 -0.05 14.61 -5.87
N GLU A 137 -0.35 15.72 -5.20
CA GLU A 137 -1.28 15.79 -4.07
C GLU A 137 -2.72 16.11 -4.50
N SER A 138 -2.93 16.39 -5.78
CA SER A 138 -4.23 16.75 -6.34
C SER A 138 -4.89 15.55 -7.02
N PRO A 139 -6.23 15.49 -7.09
CA PRO A 139 -6.93 14.41 -7.79
C PRO A 139 -6.62 14.39 -9.30
N VAL A 140 -6.95 13.28 -9.96
CA VAL A 140 -6.85 13.15 -11.43
C VAL A 140 -7.65 14.26 -12.14
N THR A 141 -8.80 14.64 -11.58
CA THR A 141 -9.70 15.65 -12.13
C THR A 141 -9.15 17.07 -12.03
N PHE A 142 -8.04 17.28 -11.32
CA PHE A 142 -7.39 18.58 -11.24
C PHE A 142 -6.93 19.05 -12.64
N PRO A 143 -7.15 20.32 -13.03
CA PRO A 143 -6.91 20.79 -14.41
C PRO A 143 -5.52 20.45 -14.96
N TRP A 144 -4.47 20.67 -14.15
CA TRP A 144 -3.10 20.32 -14.52
C TRP A 144 -2.94 18.83 -14.84
N ASN A 145 -3.47 17.95 -13.98
CA ASN A 145 -3.35 16.51 -14.13
C ASN A 145 -4.16 16.01 -15.33
N LYS A 146 -5.36 16.55 -15.54
CA LYS A 146 -6.20 16.24 -16.71
C LYS A 146 -5.48 16.61 -18.01
N MET A 147 -4.88 17.79 -18.06
CA MET A 147 -4.14 18.28 -19.22
C MET A 147 -2.87 17.44 -19.48
N MET A 148 -2.07 17.20 -18.44
CA MET A 148 -0.86 16.39 -18.56
C MET A 148 -1.17 14.96 -19.03
N LEU A 149 -2.25 14.34 -18.53
CA LEU A 149 -2.70 13.02 -19.00
C LEU A 149 -3.12 13.03 -20.47
N ALA A 150 -3.78 14.09 -20.94
CA ALA A 150 -4.12 14.23 -22.36
C ALA A 150 -2.87 14.28 -23.25
N PHE A 151 -1.84 15.04 -22.87
CA PHE A 151 -0.56 15.03 -23.58
C PHE A 151 0.12 13.65 -23.52
N LEU A 152 0.11 12.99 -22.36
CA LEU A 152 0.70 11.66 -22.23
C LEU A 152 0.03 10.62 -23.14
N VAL A 153 -1.31 10.64 -23.25
CA VAL A 153 -2.06 9.77 -24.16
C VAL A 153 -1.75 10.10 -25.62
N LYS A 154 -1.78 11.39 -25.99
CA LYS A 154 -1.40 11.88 -27.34
C LYS A 154 -0.03 11.35 -27.77
N HIS A 155 0.97 11.50 -26.91
CA HIS A 155 2.35 11.07 -27.18
C HIS A 155 2.54 9.56 -27.12
N TRP A 156 1.77 8.85 -26.29
CA TRP A 156 1.78 7.41 -26.26
C TRP A 156 1.23 6.82 -27.56
N ARG A 157 0.11 7.34 -28.06
CA ARG A 157 -0.49 6.94 -29.34
C ARG A 157 0.50 7.13 -30.50
N TRP A 158 1.15 8.29 -30.55
CA TRP A 158 2.14 8.55 -31.59
C TRP A 158 3.33 7.59 -31.48
N ALA A 159 3.93 7.42 -30.30
CA ALA A 159 5.03 6.45 -30.10
C ALA A 159 4.62 5.01 -30.46
N MET A 160 3.38 4.61 -30.15
CA MET A 160 2.84 3.31 -30.53
C MET A 160 2.84 3.13 -32.06
N SER A 161 2.41 4.16 -32.81
CA SER A 161 2.43 4.14 -34.28
C SER A 161 3.83 4.04 -34.88
N GLN A 162 4.86 4.47 -34.13
CA GLN A 162 6.27 4.39 -34.53
C GLN A 162 6.96 3.08 -34.09
N GLY A 163 6.23 2.13 -33.49
CA GLY A 163 6.78 0.86 -33.04
C GLY A 163 7.62 0.93 -31.76
N ALA A 164 7.48 2.00 -30.95
CA ALA A 164 8.26 2.27 -29.74
C ALA A 164 8.23 1.17 -28.65
N PHE A 165 7.28 0.24 -28.76
CA PHE A 165 6.96 -0.74 -27.72
C PHE A 165 7.16 -2.19 -28.18
N SER A 166 7.95 -2.43 -29.23
CA SER A 166 8.26 -3.76 -29.76
C SER A 166 8.74 -4.75 -28.69
N ARG A 167 9.45 -4.29 -27.66
CA ARG A 167 9.96 -5.09 -26.53
C ARG A 167 8.92 -5.42 -25.45
N TYR A 168 7.70 -4.88 -25.53
CA TYR A 168 6.67 -5.07 -24.51
C TYR A 168 5.61 -6.10 -24.87
N SER A 169 5.64 -6.77 -26.04
CA SER A 169 4.55 -7.68 -26.46
C SER A 169 3.16 -7.04 -26.28
N VAL A 170 3.00 -5.82 -26.79
CA VAL A 170 1.76 -5.04 -26.63
C VAL A 170 0.65 -5.69 -27.45
N ASP A 171 -0.43 -6.03 -26.78
CA ASP A 171 -1.68 -6.45 -27.43
C ASP A 171 -2.46 -5.23 -27.92
N SER A 172 -2.69 -5.20 -29.24
CA SER A 172 -3.40 -4.15 -29.96
C SER A 172 -4.83 -3.91 -29.48
N THR A 173 -5.49 -4.90 -28.87
CA THR A 173 -6.84 -4.75 -28.29
C THR A 173 -6.87 -3.73 -27.15
N TYR A 174 -5.73 -3.51 -26.48
CA TYR A 174 -5.57 -2.55 -25.39
C TYR A 174 -4.94 -1.23 -25.81
N SER A 175 -4.87 -0.94 -27.11
CA SER A 175 -4.16 0.23 -27.65
C SER A 175 -5.06 1.46 -27.89
N THR A 176 -6.28 1.49 -27.37
CA THR A 176 -7.18 2.64 -27.52
C THR A 176 -6.83 3.76 -26.54
N ASP A 177 -7.11 5.01 -26.93
CA ASP A 177 -6.88 6.19 -26.08
C ASP A 177 -7.61 6.08 -24.72
N ALA A 178 -8.82 5.53 -24.72
CA ALA A 178 -9.60 5.31 -23.49
C ALA A 178 -8.93 4.32 -22.53
N ILE A 179 -8.38 3.21 -23.05
CA ILE A 179 -7.67 2.21 -22.25
C ILE A 179 -6.35 2.79 -21.74
N CYS A 180 -5.61 3.50 -22.59
CA CYS A 180 -4.37 4.17 -22.22
C CYS A 180 -4.61 5.19 -21.09
N GLN A 181 -5.60 6.07 -21.26
CA GLN A 181 -5.98 7.06 -20.26
C GLN A 181 -6.36 6.39 -18.93
N ALA A 182 -7.26 5.41 -18.95
CA ALA A 182 -7.70 4.74 -17.73
C ALA A 182 -6.57 3.95 -17.03
N ALA A 183 -5.63 3.36 -17.78
CA ALA A 183 -4.45 2.73 -17.21
C ALA A 183 -3.52 3.74 -16.52
N MET A 184 -3.29 4.91 -17.13
CA MET A 184 -2.50 6.01 -16.55
C MET A 184 -3.19 6.58 -15.29
N GLU A 185 -4.50 6.83 -15.34
CA GLU A 185 -5.28 7.30 -14.19
C GLU A 185 -5.25 6.29 -13.03
N ARG A 186 -5.46 5.00 -13.32
CA ARG A 186 -5.40 3.92 -12.33
C ARG A 186 -4.03 3.88 -11.66
N TRP A 187 -2.96 4.04 -12.42
CA TRP A 187 -1.61 4.10 -11.89
C TRP A 187 -1.42 5.33 -10.98
N PHE A 188 -1.88 6.50 -11.42
CA PHE A 188 -1.77 7.75 -10.66
C PHE A 188 -2.54 7.69 -9.32
N ARG A 189 -3.82 7.28 -9.33
CA ARG A 189 -4.62 7.11 -8.10
C ARG A 189 -3.98 6.10 -7.13
N GLY A 190 -3.41 5.03 -7.68
CA GLY A 190 -2.69 4.02 -6.92
C GLY A 190 -1.41 4.53 -6.23
N ARG A 191 -0.88 5.69 -6.66
CA ARG A 191 0.29 6.37 -6.12
C ARG A 191 -0.08 7.39 -5.04
N VAL A 192 -1.11 8.22 -5.27
CA VAL A 192 -1.66 9.17 -4.26
C VAL A 192 -2.06 8.44 -2.96
N SER A 193 -2.55 7.21 -3.05
CA SER A 193 -2.91 6.40 -1.88
C SER A 193 -1.71 5.83 -1.10
N LYS A 194 -0.48 5.93 -1.61
CA LYS A 194 0.69 5.22 -1.11
C LYS A 194 1.87 6.19 -0.98
N GLU A 195 2.12 6.67 0.23
CA GLU A 195 3.50 6.54 0.73
C GLU A 195 3.57 6.40 2.26
N GLY A 196 2.79 7.17 3.02
CA GLY A 196 2.79 7.08 4.50
C GLY A 196 1.83 6.02 5.05
N LYS A 197 0.51 6.28 4.95
CA LYS A 197 -0.51 5.54 5.71
C LYS A 197 -0.61 4.05 5.36
N TYR A 198 -0.55 3.70 4.06
CA TYR A 198 -0.59 2.30 3.63
C TYR A 198 0.67 1.54 4.05
N ARG A 199 1.86 2.14 3.89
CA ARG A 199 3.12 1.53 4.30
C ARG A 199 3.14 1.29 5.80
N SER A 200 2.73 2.29 6.60
CA SER A 200 2.61 2.15 8.05
C SER A 200 1.60 1.08 8.45
N ARG A 201 0.41 1.02 7.80
CA ARG A 201 -0.59 -0.03 8.08
C ARG A 201 -0.09 -1.42 7.70
N LYS A 202 0.56 -1.56 6.54
CA LYS A 202 1.16 -2.83 6.10
C LYS A 202 2.24 -3.28 7.08
N MET A 203 3.13 -2.38 7.48
CA MET A 203 4.20 -2.66 8.44
C MET A 203 3.64 -3.06 9.81
N LYS A 204 2.62 -2.36 10.32
CA LYS A 204 1.91 -2.73 11.56
C LYS A 204 1.28 -4.11 11.47
N ASN A 205 0.62 -4.43 10.35
CA ASN A 205 0.01 -5.74 10.13
C ASN A 205 1.08 -6.85 10.06
N GLN A 206 2.19 -6.59 9.37
CA GLN A 206 3.30 -7.53 9.26
C GLN A 206 3.94 -7.78 10.63
N ARG A 207 4.22 -6.73 11.41
CA ARG A 207 4.73 -6.85 12.78
C ARG A 207 3.81 -7.69 13.67
N ARG A 208 2.50 -7.47 13.59
CA ARG A 208 1.49 -8.26 14.33
C ARG A 208 1.47 -9.72 13.90
N ALA A 209 1.53 -10.00 12.60
CA ALA A 209 1.62 -11.36 12.08
C ALA A 209 2.89 -12.06 12.54
N THR A 210 4.04 -11.38 12.49
CA THR A 210 5.31 -11.92 12.98
C THR A 210 5.26 -12.26 14.47
N ILE A 211 4.76 -11.35 15.32
CA ILE A 211 4.63 -11.63 16.77
C ILE A 211 3.67 -12.79 17.03
N PHE A 212 2.58 -12.89 16.26
CA PHE A 212 1.64 -13.99 16.37
C PHE A 212 2.31 -15.33 16.07
N CYS A 213 3.03 -15.45 14.95
CA CYS A 213 3.77 -16.67 14.61
C CYS A 213 4.80 -17.00 15.69
N TYR A 214 5.59 -16.02 16.15
CA TYR A 214 6.57 -16.25 17.21
C TYR A 214 5.97 -16.86 18.47
N ARG A 215 4.81 -16.36 18.91
CA ARG A 215 4.11 -16.87 20.09
C ARG A 215 3.49 -18.24 19.84
N GLN A 216 2.97 -18.47 18.64
CA GLN A 216 2.39 -19.74 18.26
C GLN A 216 3.48 -20.81 18.22
N ASP A 217 4.55 -20.59 17.47
CA ASP A 217 5.68 -21.52 17.32
C ASP A 217 6.28 -21.85 18.70
N ALA A 218 6.49 -20.82 19.53
CA ALA A 218 7.06 -21.01 20.87
C ALA A 218 6.16 -21.83 21.80
N LEU A 219 4.84 -21.63 21.70
CA LEU A 219 3.86 -22.35 22.49
C LEU A 219 3.69 -23.80 22.01
N GLU A 220 3.74 -24.03 20.70
CA GLU A 220 3.74 -25.36 20.10
C GLU A 220 4.97 -26.15 20.59
N GLU A 221 6.17 -25.61 20.41
CA GLU A 221 7.42 -26.24 20.86
C GLU A 221 7.41 -26.52 22.37
N PHE A 222 6.95 -25.57 23.18
CA PHE A 222 6.87 -25.73 24.63
C PHE A 222 5.89 -26.83 25.04
N CYS A 223 4.67 -26.83 24.49
CA CYS A 223 3.68 -27.84 24.84
C CYS A 223 4.06 -29.22 24.31
N GLU A 224 4.70 -29.33 23.15
CA GLU A 224 5.21 -30.61 22.64
C GLU A 224 6.24 -31.24 23.58
N LEU A 225 7.07 -30.44 24.24
CA LEU A 225 8.10 -30.90 25.18
C LEU A 225 7.55 -31.14 26.59
N GLU A 226 6.72 -30.24 27.10
CA GLU A 226 6.34 -30.21 28.53
C GLU A 226 4.97 -30.83 28.82
N ASP A 227 3.99 -30.65 27.92
CA ASP A 227 2.60 -31.03 28.17
C ASP A 227 1.76 -31.03 26.89
N ARG A 228 1.79 -32.16 26.17
CA ARG A 228 1.15 -32.28 24.85
C ARG A 228 -0.37 -32.13 24.93
N ASP A 229 -0.98 -32.55 26.03
CA ASP A 229 -2.43 -32.48 26.23
C ASP A 229 -2.89 -31.03 26.42
N LEU A 230 -2.01 -30.16 26.91
CA LEU A 230 -2.28 -28.73 27.06
C LEU A 230 -2.30 -27.97 25.72
N LEU A 231 -1.67 -28.50 24.67
CA LEU A 231 -1.41 -27.79 23.41
C LEU A 231 -2.68 -27.19 22.78
N SER A 232 -3.74 -28.00 22.63
CA SER A 232 -4.99 -27.54 22.00
C SER A 232 -5.64 -26.39 22.80
N THR A 233 -5.65 -26.52 24.12
CA THR A 233 -6.17 -25.49 25.02
C THR A 233 -5.30 -24.24 24.97
N ALA A 234 -3.97 -24.40 24.94
CA ALA A 234 -3.02 -23.31 24.90
C ALA A 234 -3.14 -22.48 23.62
N LEU A 235 -3.21 -23.14 22.45
CA LEU A 235 -3.41 -22.48 21.16
C LEU A 235 -4.74 -21.72 21.09
N SER A 236 -5.78 -22.17 21.80
CA SER A 236 -7.05 -21.46 21.88
C SER A 236 -6.95 -20.07 22.53
N PHE A 237 -5.88 -19.80 23.29
CA PHE A 237 -5.57 -18.46 23.82
C PHE A 237 -4.96 -17.52 22.78
N LEU A 238 -4.58 -17.99 21.58
CA LEU A 238 -4.00 -17.18 20.50
C LEU A 238 -4.97 -17.07 19.29
N PRO A 239 -5.99 -16.20 19.34
CA PRO A 239 -7.13 -16.26 18.41
C PRO A 239 -6.82 -15.75 16.99
N SER A 240 -6.01 -14.69 16.85
CA SER A 240 -5.53 -14.24 15.54
C SER A 240 -4.42 -13.18 15.68
N ALA A 241 -3.59 -13.07 14.64
CA ALA A 241 -2.62 -11.98 14.51
C ALA A 241 -3.25 -10.57 14.60
N SER A 242 -4.52 -10.43 14.22
CA SER A 242 -5.19 -9.13 14.24
C SER A 242 -5.50 -8.62 15.65
N CYS A 243 -5.49 -9.52 16.64
CA CYS A 243 -5.69 -9.26 18.07
C CYS A 243 -4.37 -9.03 18.82
N CYS A 244 -3.22 -9.27 18.18
CA CYS A 244 -1.91 -8.90 18.72
C CYS A 244 -1.81 -7.39 18.88
N SER A 245 -1.08 -6.96 19.91
CA SER A 245 -0.92 -5.53 20.16
C SER A 245 -0.05 -4.90 19.08
N ASP A 246 -0.35 -3.65 18.73
CA ASP A 246 0.54 -2.85 17.89
C ASP A 246 1.91 -2.68 18.57
N THR A 247 2.91 -2.34 17.75
CA THR A 247 4.24 -1.96 18.21
C THR A 247 4.51 -0.53 17.77
N GLU A 248 4.63 0.39 18.74
CA GLU A 248 4.97 1.79 18.52
C GLU A 248 6.50 1.97 18.53
N ASP A 249 6.99 2.85 17.65
CA ASP A 249 8.40 3.24 17.62
C ASP A 249 8.53 4.59 18.36
N ASP A 250 8.86 4.55 19.66
CA ASP A 250 8.96 5.74 20.52
C ASP A 250 10.28 6.52 20.31
N GLY A 251 10.71 6.70 19.06
CA GLY A 251 11.97 7.37 18.72
C GLY A 251 13.15 6.41 18.47
N PRO A 252 14.42 6.88 18.56
CA PRO A 252 15.57 6.11 18.11
C PRO A 252 15.87 4.96 19.07
N GLY A 253 15.32 3.78 18.78
CA GLY A 253 15.97 2.50 19.08
C GLY A 253 15.13 1.42 19.76
N LYS A 254 14.06 1.76 20.49
CA LYS A 254 13.31 0.76 21.28
C LYS A 254 11.82 0.74 20.89
N PRO A 255 11.40 -0.20 20.02
CA PRO A 255 9.98 -0.44 19.82
C PRO A 255 9.31 -0.81 21.15
N ARG A 256 8.05 -0.42 21.35
CA ARG A 256 7.27 -0.77 22.54
C ARG A 256 5.95 -1.41 22.19
N ALA A 257 5.48 -2.27 23.07
CA ALA A 257 4.11 -2.77 22.98
C ALA A 257 3.10 -1.64 23.20
N VAL A 258 1.95 -1.74 22.55
CA VAL A 258 0.77 -0.97 22.92
C VAL A 258 -0.14 -1.88 23.76
N GLY A 259 -0.41 -1.50 25.00
CA GLY A 259 -1.35 -2.20 25.87
C GLY A 259 -2.75 -2.16 25.28
N MET A 260 -3.59 -3.14 25.61
CA MET A 260 -4.97 -3.20 25.12
C MET A 260 -5.91 -3.15 26.32
N VAL A 261 -6.85 -2.19 26.32
CA VAL A 261 -7.76 -1.97 27.46
C VAL A 261 -8.60 -3.20 27.84
N TRP A 262 -8.84 -4.08 26.88
CA TRP A 262 -9.69 -5.25 27.06
C TRP A 262 -8.95 -6.44 27.69
N ARG A 263 -7.61 -6.47 27.71
CA ARG A 263 -6.86 -7.63 28.21
C ARG A 263 -6.80 -7.61 29.74
N SER A 264 -7.02 -8.76 30.37
CA SER A 264 -6.72 -8.91 31.79
C SER A 264 -5.22 -8.81 32.05
N GLN A 265 -4.84 -8.62 33.32
CA GLN A 265 -3.45 -8.63 33.73
C GLN A 265 -2.81 -10.01 33.50
N GLU A 266 -3.51 -11.08 33.88
CA GLU A 266 -3.08 -12.48 33.68
C GLU A 266 -2.81 -12.78 32.20
N TYR A 267 -3.73 -12.39 31.31
CA TYR A 267 -3.56 -12.65 29.90
C TYR A 267 -2.45 -11.79 29.27
N SER A 268 -2.29 -10.55 29.75
CA SER A 268 -1.16 -9.72 29.33
C SER A 268 0.17 -10.34 29.75
N GLU A 269 0.24 -10.91 30.94
CA GLU A 269 1.41 -11.63 31.44
C GLU A 269 1.73 -12.87 30.60
N LEU A 270 0.75 -13.73 30.29
CA LEU A 270 0.96 -14.87 29.39
C LEU A 270 1.61 -14.41 28.07
N LEU A 271 1.07 -13.36 27.46
CA LEU A 271 1.57 -12.85 26.18
C LEU A 271 2.99 -12.26 26.27
N HIS A 272 3.42 -11.82 27.46
CA HIS A 272 4.79 -11.37 27.71
C HIS A 272 5.73 -12.55 27.94
N LEU A 273 5.30 -13.54 28.72
CA LEU A 273 6.06 -14.77 28.92
C LEU A 273 6.30 -15.51 27.60
N LEU A 274 5.31 -15.54 26.69
CA LEU A 274 5.48 -16.11 25.35
C LEU A 274 6.46 -15.33 24.48
N ASP A 275 6.54 -14.00 24.61
CA ASP A 275 7.55 -13.20 23.90
C ASP A 275 8.96 -13.58 24.39
N SER A 276 9.14 -13.77 25.71
CA SER A 276 10.40 -14.19 26.33
C SER A 276 10.78 -15.63 26.00
N LEU A 277 9.81 -16.55 26.03
CA LEU A 277 9.99 -17.96 25.69
C LEU A 277 10.46 -18.14 24.25
N SER A 278 9.74 -17.51 23.30
CA SER A 278 10.09 -17.45 21.89
C SER A 278 11.54 -16.97 21.69
N PHE A 279 11.94 -15.94 22.43
CA PHE A 279 13.30 -15.44 22.36
C PHE A 279 14.32 -16.46 22.89
N ASN A 280 14.06 -17.08 24.05
CA ASN A 280 14.98 -18.01 24.68
C ASN A 280 15.21 -19.27 23.81
N GLN A 281 14.14 -19.87 23.27
CA GLN A 281 14.23 -21.01 22.35
C GLN A 281 15.08 -20.67 21.14
N GLN A 282 14.82 -19.52 20.52
CA GLN A 282 15.52 -19.10 19.31
C GLN A 282 16.98 -18.69 19.57
N LYS A 283 17.26 -18.13 20.74
CA LYS A 283 18.62 -17.87 21.21
C LYS A 283 19.39 -19.17 21.43
N ALA A 284 18.73 -20.22 21.92
CA ALA A 284 19.35 -21.54 22.07
C ALA A 284 19.68 -22.16 20.70
N LEU A 285 18.78 -22.04 19.72
CA LEU A 285 18.97 -22.58 18.37
C LEU A 285 20.01 -21.82 17.52
N HIS A 286 20.03 -20.49 17.58
CA HIS A 286 20.82 -19.65 16.67
C HIS A 286 21.93 -18.83 17.35
N GLY A 287 22.06 -18.95 18.68
CA GLY A 287 23.06 -18.25 19.47
C GLY A 287 22.72 -16.77 19.76
N ALA A 288 23.50 -16.17 20.66
CA ALA A 288 23.25 -14.84 21.22
C ALA A 288 23.24 -13.69 20.20
N ARG A 289 23.87 -13.86 19.03
CA ARG A 289 23.97 -12.82 17.99
C ARG A 289 22.66 -12.62 17.22
N TRP A 290 21.68 -13.51 17.38
CA TRP A 290 20.42 -13.47 16.61
C TRP A 290 19.35 -12.55 17.22
N GLY A 291 19.39 -12.36 18.54
CA GLY A 291 18.44 -11.55 19.31
C GLY A 291 18.20 -10.11 18.82
N PRO A 292 19.25 -9.32 18.53
CA PRO A 292 19.12 -7.90 18.14
C PRO A 292 18.25 -7.61 16.92
N ARG A 293 17.96 -8.62 16.09
CA ARG A 293 17.15 -8.47 14.87
C ARG A 293 15.68 -8.84 15.06
N ARG A 294 15.32 -9.55 16.15
CA ARG A 294 13.95 -10.01 16.37
C ARG A 294 13.08 -8.94 17.04
N LEU A 295 11.79 -8.98 16.71
CA LEU A 295 10.82 -7.98 17.16
C LEU A 295 10.36 -8.22 18.60
N ASP A 296 10.22 -9.46 19.02
CA ASP A 296 9.89 -9.88 20.40
C ASP A 296 10.95 -9.39 21.40
N MET A 297 12.25 -9.52 21.09
CA MET A 297 13.34 -9.05 21.96
C MET A 297 13.44 -7.52 22.05
N ARG A 298 13.23 -6.81 20.93
CA ARG A 298 13.38 -5.35 20.90
C ARG A 298 12.23 -4.61 21.58
N ARG A 299 11.12 -5.30 21.84
CA ARG A 299 9.86 -4.70 22.26
C ARG A 299 9.80 -4.57 23.78
N GLY A 300 9.80 -3.32 24.26
CA GLY A 300 9.59 -3.05 25.68
C GLY A 300 8.12 -3.18 26.10
N SER A 301 7.90 -3.25 27.42
CA SER A 301 6.58 -3.20 28.05
C SER A 301 5.77 -1.97 27.60
N PRO A 302 4.43 -2.10 27.56
CA PRO A 302 3.59 -1.00 27.13
C PRO A 302 3.59 0.16 28.12
N ILE A 303 3.72 1.38 27.60
CA ILE A 303 3.53 2.64 28.36
C ILE A 303 2.13 3.20 28.11
N LYS A 304 1.59 2.94 26.92
CA LYS A 304 0.26 3.40 26.50
C LYS A 304 -0.68 2.23 26.35
N THR A 305 -1.94 2.47 26.65
CA THR A 305 -3.04 1.52 26.46
C THR A 305 -4.00 2.06 25.40
N SER A 306 -4.38 1.23 24.43
CA SER A 306 -5.28 1.61 23.35
C SER A 306 -6.66 0.98 23.49
N SER A 307 -7.70 1.78 23.25
CA SER A 307 -9.09 1.35 23.11
C SER A 307 -9.47 0.98 21.67
N ARG A 308 -8.58 1.22 20.70
CA ARG A 308 -8.84 0.99 19.26
C ARG A 308 -8.42 -0.40 18.76
N GLY A 309 -7.92 -1.25 19.66
CA GLY A 309 -7.49 -2.61 19.34
C GLY A 309 -8.66 -3.52 18.98
N LYS A 310 -8.43 -4.50 18.12
CA LYS A 310 -9.42 -5.55 17.87
C LYS A 310 -9.53 -6.45 19.10
N VAL A 311 -10.75 -6.65 19.56
CA VAL A 311 -11.07 -7.55 20.66
C VAL A 311 -11.44 -8.92 20.08
N PRO A 312 -10.75 -10.01 20.45
CA PRO A 312 -11.16 -11.35 20.07
C PRO A 312 -12.45 -11.74 20.78
N ARG A 313 -13.31 -12.49 20.09
CA ARG A 313 -14.46 -13.16 20.71
C ARG A 313 -14.05 -14.55 21.18
N ASN A 314 -14.81 -15.11 22.12
CA ASN A 314 -14.72 -16.51 22.57
C ASN A 314 -13.38 -16.89 23.24
N LEU A 315 -12.66 -15.94 23.84
CA LEU A 315 -11.64 -16.28 24.84
C LEU A 315 -12.29 -16.59 26.19
N PRO A 316 -11.64 -17.36 27.08
CA PRO A 316 -12.10 -17.54 28.45
C PRO A 316 -12.30 -16.20 29.18
N SER A 317 -13.24 -16.16 30.13
CA SER A 317 -13.63 -14.91 30.79
C SER A 317 -12.46 -14.20 31.50
N ASN A 318 -11.52 -14.96 32.05
CA ASN A 318 -10.30 -14.46 32.70
C ASN A 318 -9.25 -13.90 31.74
N CYS A 319 -9.46 -13.96 30.41
CA CYS A 319 -8.62 -13.25 29.44
C CYS A 319 -9.00 -11.76 29.28
N TYR A 320 -10.20 -11.38 29.74
CA TYR A 320 -10.72 -10.03 29.61
C TYR A 320 -10.57 -9.24 30.90
N CYS A 321 -10.22 -7.95 30.79
CA CYS A 321 -10.16 -7.03 31.93
C CYS A 321 -11.55 -6.91 32.56
N PRO A 322 -11.72 -7.21 33.87
CA PRO A 322 -13.03 -7.17 34.53
C PRO A 322 -13.67 -5.78 34.44
N VAL A 323 -12.91 -4.72 34.76
CA VAL A 323 -13.40 -3.33 34.71
C VAL A 323 -13.90 -2.96 33.31
N TRP A 324 -13.16 -3.35 32.27
CA TRP A 324 -13.54 -3.08 30.89
C TRP A 324 -14.76 -3.90 30.46
N LYS A 325 -14.85 -5.16 30.89
CA LYS A 325 -15.97 -6.05 30.58
C LYS A 325 -17.27 -5.61 31.27
N GLU A 326 -17.19 -5.17 32.52
CA GLU A 326 -18.35 -4.72 33.30
C GLU A 326 -18.94 -3.40 32.79
N ALA A 327 -18.18 -2.62 32.00
CA ALA A 327 -18.69 -1.41 31.34
C ALA A 327 -19.73 -1.70 30.23
N PHE A 328 -19.90 -2.96 29.81
CA PHE A 328 -20.89 -3.36 28.80
C PHE A 328 -22.18 -3.90 29.44
N GLY A 329 -23.31 -3.76 28.74
CA GLY A 329 -24.54 -4.48 29.10
C GLY A 329 -24.44 -5.98 28.82
N GLU A 330 -25.31 -6.79 29.43
CA GLU A 330 -25.23 -8.26 29.39
C GLU A 330 -25.20 -8.87 27.99
N SER A 331 -26.00 -8.35 27.05
CA SER A 331 -25.99 -8.85 25.66
C SER A 331 -24.62 -8.70 25.00
N HIS A 332 -23.90 -7.59 25.28
CA HIS A 332 -22.56 -7.37 24.75
C HIS A 332 -21.51 -8.26 25.43
N LYS A 333 -21.67 -8.54 26.74
CA LYS A 333 -20.82 -9.52 27.45
C LYS A 333 -20.97 -10.92 26.86
N GLN A 334 -22.20 -11.34 26.53
CA GLN A 334 -22.46 -12.64 25.88
C GLN A 334 -21.90 -12.72 24.45
N LEU A 335 -21.93 -11.60 23.69
CA LEU A 335 -21.29 -11.53 22.37
C LEU A 335 -19.76 -11.57 22.43
N LEU A 336 -19.18 -11.14 23.57
CA LEU A 336 -17.74 -11.17 23.80
C LEU A 336 -17.27 -12.60 24.07
N THR A 337 -17.90 -13.28 25.03
CA THR A 337 -17.62 -14.68 25.34
C THR A 337 -18.74 -15.32 26.15
N GLN A 338 -18.94 -16.61 25.93
CA GLN A 338 -19.76 -17.48 26.77
C GLN A 338 -18.90 -18.47 27.58
N LYS A 339 -17.56 -18.42 27.43
CA LYS A 339 -16.65 -19.34 28.12
C LYS A 339 -16.39 -18.86 29.54
N ALA A 340 -16.49 -19.79 30.49
CA ALA A 340 -16.06 -19.58 31.87
C ALA A 340 -14.55 -19.29 31.96
N ALA A 341 -14.09 -18.93 33.16
CA ALA A 341 -12.66 -18.74 33.40
C ALA A 341 -11.94 -20.08 33.19
N SER A 342 -10.84 -20.06 32.43
CA SER A 342 -10.08 -21.28 32.16
C SER A 342 -8.97 -21.46 33.20
N PRO A 343 -8.92 -22.58 33.95
CA PRO A 343 -7.82 -22.88 34.86
C PRO A 343 -6.50 -23.16 34.12
N ALA A 344 -6.57 -23.43 32.81
CA ALA A 344 -5.39 -23.64 31.99
C ALA A 344 -4.55 -22.36 31.81
N LEU A 345 -5.16 -21.17 31.92
CA LEU A 345 -4.43 -19.90 31.79
C LEU A 345 -3.39 -19.71 32.91
N PRO A 346 -3.75 -19.72 34.21
CA PRO A 346 -2.77 -19.61 35.28
C PRO A 346 -1.79 -20.79 35.33
N LEU A 347 -2.25 -22.01 34.99
CA LEU A 347 -1.36 -23.17 34.87
C LEU A 347 -0.27 -22.94 33.81
N LEU A 348 -0.65 -22.49 32.62
CA LEU A 348 0.29 -22.22 31.52
C LEU A 348 1.28 -21.11 31.89
N ILE A 349 0.80 -20.03 32.52
CA ILE A 349 1.66 -18.96 33.06
C ILE A 349 2.69 -19.53 34.04
N SER A 350 2.25 -20.36 34.99
CA SER A 350 3.14 -20.98 35.97
C SER A 350 4.21 -21.87 35.32
N LYS A 351 3.81 -22.71 34.36
CA LYS A 351 4.74 -23.62 33.68
C LYS A 351 5.75 -22.89 32.80
N ILE A 352 5.33 -21.85 32.06
CA ILE A 352 6.28 -21.07 31.23
C ILE A 352 7.25 -20.29 32.14
N ARG A 353 6.76 -19.72 33.24
CA ARG A 353 7.59 -18.95 34.18
C ARG A 353 8.67 -19.79 34.86
N SER A 354 8.49 -21.09 35.03
CA SER A 354 9.55 -21.94 35.60
C SER A 354 10.72 -22.20 34.66
N ILE A 355 10.59 -21.89 33.37
CA ILE A 355 11.60 -22.20 32.33
C ILE A 355 12.19 -20.92 31.69
N VAL A 356 11.43 -19.82 31.68
CA VAL A 356 11.86 -18.50 31.21
C VAL A 356 12.56 -17.73 32.31
#